data_AF-R9CAK6-F1
#
_entry.id   AF-R9CAK6-F1
#
_cell.length_a   1.000
_cell.length_b   1.000
_cell.length_c   1.000
_cell.angle_alpha   90.00
_cell.angle_beta   90.00
_cell.angle_gamma   90.00
#
_symmetry.space_group_name_H-M   'P 1'
#
loop_
_entity.id
_entity.type
_entity.pdbx_description
1 polymer ?
#
loop_
_entity_poly.entity_id
_entity_poly.type
_entity_poly.pdbx_seq_one_letter_code
_entity_poly.pdbx_strand_id
1 'polypeptide(L)'
;MKALRIVLTQSSANYKREETIDNKMTYPLPPISTIIGAIHNACNYREYHPMDISVQGRFESMHNEPYTDYCFLNSVMDDRGILVKMKNESLLSSAFDKVASAKKSQGNSFRKGITIQVYNEELLSEYRKLKDLKDKIDDYKKNEYKEKLQEFKSEKSKLTEIKKKLDKKSKEFLELSQKEKEIKIIENEFKEKVKNYEIYNYIKPVSKFRSLTTSLKFYEILNDIELIIHVRSDDETLRNIEENIYNLKSIGRSEDFINIEEAKIVDLKEAEDCDIISNYSAYLNYDDVKNECIYFDKAKAGQSVSGTKYYLNKNYSINDGKRVFEKKKVVYASQYIIESTSDNVLIDDEDNKEYIVNFI
;
A
#
# COMPACT_ATOMS: atom_id res chain seq x y z
N MET A 1 -32.13 -15.46 -18.94
CA MET A 1 -31.80 -14.78 -17.67
C MET A 1 -31.34 -13.35 -17.95
N LYS A 2 -31.69 -12.33 -17.15
CA LYS A 2 -31.18 -10.96 -17.36
C LYS A 2 -29.79 -10.73 -16.76
N ALA A 3 -28.94 -9.98 -17.46
CA ALA A 3 -27.66 -9.49 -16.97
C ALA A 3 -27.35 -8.10 -17.56
N LEU A 4 -26.51 -7.32 -16.90
CA LEU A 4 -26.00 -6.07 -17.46
C LEU A 4 -24.68 -6.34 -18.19
N ARG A 5 -24.65 -6.12 -19.51
CA ARG A 5 -23.42 -6.12 -20.32
C ARG A 5 -22.80 -4.74 -20.29
N ILE A 6 -21.50 -4.67 -19.99
CA ILE A 6 -20.67 -3.46 -20.03
C ILE A 6 -19.50 -3.73 -20.96
N VAL A 7 -19.35 -2.91 -21.99
CA VAL A 7 -18.19 -2.92 -22.89
C VAL A 7 -17.39 -1.65 -22.64
N LEU A 8 -16.11 -1.81 -22.36
CA LEU A 8 -15.23 -0.69 -22.06
C LEU A 8 -13.81 -0.90 -22.57
N THR A 9 -13.11 0.20 -22.79
CA THR A 9 -11.72 0.23 -23.23
C THR A 9 -10.84 1.02 -22.26
N GLN A 10 -9.56 0.64 -22.16
CA GLN A 10 -8.52 1.37 -21.43
C GLN A 10 -7.26 1.44 -22.28
N SER A 11 -6.67 2.62 -22.40
CA SER A 11 -5.38 2.77 -23.11
C SER A 11 -4.26 2.02 -22.43
N SER A 12 -4.27 2.02 -21.09
CA SER A 12 -3.35 1.24 -20.28
C SER A 12 -3.94 0.94 -18.90
N ALA A 13 -3.52 -0.16 -18.29
CA ALA A 13 -3.89 -0.49 -16.92
C ALA A 13 -2.86 -1.38 -16.20
N ASN A 14 -2.84 -1.25 -14.87
CA ASN A 14 -2.26 -2.25 -13.98
C ASN A 14 -3.34 -2.82 -13.04
N TYR A 15 -3.69 -4.09 -13.23
CA TYR A 15 -4.54 -4.85 -12.34
C TYR A 15 -3.69 -5.57 -11.30
N LYS A 16 -3.20 -4.80 -10.33
CA LYS A 16 -2.19 -5.23 -9.36
C LYS A 16 -2.45 -6.64 -8.82
N ARG A 17 -1.46 -7.52 -8.98
CA ARG A 17 -1.43 -8.83 -8.31
C ARG A 17 -1.06 -8.68 -6.84
N GLU A 18 -1.87 -9.26 -5.97
CA GLU A 18 -1.54 -9.31 -4.55
C GLU A 18 -0.22 -10.07 -4.33
N GLU A 19 0.46 -9.79 -3.22
CA GLU A 19 1.70 -10.47 -2.79
C GLU A 19 2.94 -10.21 -3.67
N THR A 20 2.85 -9.35 -4.69
CA THR A 20 4.01 -8.93 -5.50
C THR A 20 4.71 -7.71 -4.88
N ILE A 21 5.91 -7.92 -4.32
CA ILE A 21 6.64 -6.95 -3.49
C ILE A 21 7.69 -6.17 -4.30
N ASP A 22 8.50 -6.88 -5.10
CA ASP A 22 9.63 -6.28 -5.81
C ASP A 22 9.21 -5.65 -7.14
N ASN A 23 8.56 -6.43 -8.00
CA ASN A 23 7.95 -5.92 -9.23
C ASN A 23 6.43 -5.90 -9.05
N LYS A 24 5.80 -4.80 -9.45
CA LYS A 24 4.36 -4.64 -9.35
C LYS A 24 3.73 -5.28 -10.57
N MET A 25 3.41 -6.56 -10.42
CA MET A 25 2.85 -7.38 -11.49
C MET A 25 1.37 -7.10 -11.69
N THR A 26 0.87 -7.43 -12.88
CA THR A 26 -0.54 -7.28 -13.25
C THR A 26 -1.19 -8.62 -13.54
N TYR A 27 -2.47 -8.73 -13.21
CA TYR A 27 -3.33 -9.77 -13.75
C TYR A 27 -3.62 -9.46 -15.23
N PRO A 28 -3.91 -10.48 -16.06
CA PRO A 28 -4.22 -10.27 -17.49
C PRO A 28 -5.60 -9.64 -17.73
N LEU A 29 -6.50 -9.73 -16.75
CA LEU A 29 -7.81 -9.08 -16.71
C LEU A 29 -8.01 -8.54 -15.29
N PRO A 30 -8.93 -7.58 -15.06
CA PRO A 30 -9.15 -7.07 -13.71
C PRO A 30 -9.74 -8.16 -12.80
N PRO A 31 -9.24 -8.35 -11.57
CA PRO A 31 -9.83 -9.25 -10.59
C PRO A 31 -11.29 -8.90 -10.32
N ILE A 32 -12.10 -9.92 -10.01
CA ILE A 32 -13.54 -9.77 -9.75
C ILE A 32 -13.83 -8.72 -8.67
N SER A 33 -13.11 -8.76 -7.54
CA SER A 33 -13.23 -7.73 -6.48
C SER A 33 -12.92 -6.30 -6.96
N THR A 34 -12.01 -6.14 -7.93
CA THR A 34 -11.67 -4.82 -8.48
C THR A 34 -12.83 -4.30 -9.32
N ILE A 35 -13.44 -5.14 -10.16
CA ILE A 35 -14.62 -4.80 -10.96
C ILE A 35 -15.79 -4.44 -10.03
N ILE A 36 -16.10 -5.31 -9.07
CA ILE A 36 -17.19 -5.09 -8.10
C ILE A 36 -16.98 -3.79 -7.33
N GLY A 37 -15.77 -3.55 -6.81
CA GLY A 37 -15.44 -2.33 -6.08
C GLY A 37 -15.57 -1.07 -6.94
N ALA A 38 -15.19 -1.15 -8.21
CA ALA A 38 -15.30 -0.02 -9.13
C ALA A 38 -16.77 0.30 -9.46
N ILE A 39 -17.60 -0.72 -9.70
CA ILE A 39 -19.05 -0.58 -9.88
C ILE A 39 -19.71 0.03 -8.64
N HIS A 40 -19.39 -0.47 -7.44
CA HIS A 40 -19.92 0.08 -6.18
C HIS A 40 -19.57 1.56 -6.01
N ASN A 41 -18.35 1.94 -6.39
CA ASN A 41 -17.91 3.33 -6.33
C ASN A 41 -18.69 4.21 -7.34
N ALA A 42 -18.90 3.73 -8.57
CA ALA A 42 -19.69 4.44 -9.58
C ALA A 42 -21.14 4.68 -9.14
N CYS A 43 -21.73 3.72 -8.41
CA CYS A 43 -23.09 3.79 -7.87
C CYS A 43 -23.18 4.48 -6.49
N ASN A 44 -22.06 4.91 -5.91
CA ASN A 44 -21.97 5.48 -4.55
C ASN A 44 -22.53 4.58 -3.44
N TYR A 45 -22.49 3.26 -3.60
CA TYR A 45 -22.97 2.33 -2.60
C TYR A 45 -22.23 2.48 -1.26
N ARG A 46 -22.98 2.30 -0.17
CA ARG A 46 -22.45 2.31 1.22
C ARG A 46 -22.50 0.94 1.87
N GLU A 47 -23.30 0.05 1.30
CA GLU A 47 -23.42 -1.35 1.68
C GLU A 47 -23.02 -2.23 0.50
N TYR A 48 -22.78 -3.51 0.77
CA TYR A 48 -22.39 -4.45 -0.27
C TYR A 48 -23.64 -4.96 -0.99
N HIS A 49 -23.69 -4.75 -2.30
CA HIS A 49 -24.71 -5.31 -3.19
C HIS A 49 -24.16 -6.60 -3.83
N PRO A 50 -24.73 -7.78 -3.51
CA PRO A 50 -24.25 -9.04 -4.06
C PRO A 50 -24.38 -9.09 -5.59
N MET A 51 -23.30 -9.48 -6.26
CA MET A 51 -23.28 -9.67 -7.71
C MET A 51 -22.26 -10.75 -8.10
N ASP A 52 -22.57 -11.44 -9.18
CA ASP A 52 -21.64 -12.32 -9.88
C ASP A 52 -21.16 -11.63 -11.15
N ILE A 53 -19.90 -11.86 -11.49
CA ILE A 53 -19.25 -11.20 -12.60
C ILE A 53 -18.73 -12.27 -13.56
N SER A 54 -19.05 -12.10 -14.83
CA SER A 54 -18.25 -12.67 -15.92
C SER A 54 -17.36 -11.57 -16.49
N VAL A 55 -16.09 -11.89 -16.73
CA VAL A 55 -15.15 -10.95 -17.37
C VAL A 55 -14.37 -11.67 -18.44
N GLN A 56 -14.42 -11.08 -19.62
CA GLN A 56 -13.62 -11.47 -20.76
C GLN A 56 -13.02 -10.22 -21.42
N GLY A 57 -11.95 -10.40 -22.17
CA GLY A 57 -11.29 -9.29 -22.82
C GLY A 57 -10.02 -9.69 -23.55
N ARG A 58 -9.35 -8.66 -24.06
CA ARG A 58 -8.05 -8.73 -24.72
C ARG A 58 -7.25 -7.47 -24.43
N PHE A 59 -5.94 -7.60 -24.55
CA PHE A 59 -5.00 -6.48 -24.53
C PHE A 59 -4.01 -6.70 -25.68
N GLU A 60 -3.48 -5.63 -26.26
CA GLU A 60 -2.56 -5.74 -27.40
C GLU A 60 -1.16 -6.16 -26.94
N SER A 61 -0.68 -5.56 -25.86
CA SER A 61 0.67 -5.81 -25.37
C SER A 61 0.80 -5.62 -23.86
N MET A 62 1.88 -6.18 -23.31
CA MET A 62 2.30 -5.97 -21.93
C MET A 62 3.76 -5.51 -21.93
N HIS A 63 4.07 -4.47 -21.18
CA HIS A 63 5.44 -3.95 -21.05
C HIS A 63 5.79 -3.68 -19.59
N ASN A 64 7.09 -3.54 -19.33
CA ASN A 64 7.63 -3.20 -18.02
C ASN A 64 8.03 -1.73 -17.98
N GLU A 65 7.31 -0.93 -17.20
CA GLU A 65 7.62 0.47 -16.99
C GLU A 65 8.61 0.62 -15.80
N PRO A 66 9.83 1.13 -16.04
CA PRO A 66 10.82 1.31 -14.97
C PRO A 66 10.47 2.51 -14.09
N TYR A 67 10.60 2.35 -12.78
CA TYR A 67 10.51 3.45 -11.82
C TYR A 67 11.63 3.40 -10.79
N THR A 68 11.93 4.56 -10.21
CA THR A 68 12.87 4.66 -9.09
C THR A 68 12.13 4.44 -7.79
N ASP A 69 12.46 3.35 -7.10
CA ASP A 69 11.97 3.08 -5.76
C ASP A 69 12.84 3.79 -4.73
N TYR A 70 12.20 4.52 -3.81
CA TYR A 70 12.86 5.30 -2.77
C TYR A 70 12.74 4.57 -1.43
N CYS A 71 13.85 4.03 -0.95
CA CYS A 71 13.92 3.30 0.31
C CYS A 71 14.60 4.14 1.40
N PHE A 72 13.81 4.58 2.39
CA PHE A 72 14.32 5.32 3.54
C PHE A 72 14.83 4.36 4.60
N LEU A 73 16.08 4.53 5.02
CA LEU A 73 16.66 3.73 6.10
C LEU A 73 16.16 4.21 7.47
N ASN A 74 16.05 3.27 8.41
CA ASN A 74 15.63 3.54 9.79
C ASN A 74 16.59 4.49 10.54
N SER A 75 17.84 4.57 10.10
CA SER A 75 18.89 5.40 10.70
C SER A 75 19.57 6.25 9.63
N VAL A 76 19.99 7.45 10.04
CA VAL A 76 20.83 8.31 9.21
C VAL A 76 22.26 7.76 9.20
N MET A 77 22.67 7.24 8.07
CA MET A 77 24.01 6.73 7.80
C MET A 77 24.93 7.87 7.35
N ASP A 78 26.17 7.88 7.84
CA ASP A 78 27.16 8.90 7.48
C ASP A 78 27.93 8.56 6.19
N ASP A 79 27.93 7.29 5.77
CA ASP A 79 28.91 6.74 4.83
C ASP A 79 28.31 6.18 3.53
N ARG A 80 26.98 6.07 3.42
CA ARG A 80 26.30 5.38 2.31
C ARG A 80 24.96 6.01 1.94
N GLY A 81 24.54 5.78 0.70
CA GLY A 81 23.28 6.26 0.15
C GLY A 81 23.27 7.77 -0.13
N ILE A 82 22.08 8.36 -0.06
CA ILE A 82 21.81 9.78 -0.28
C ILE A 82 21.31 10.36 1.04
N LEU A 83 22.03 11.35 1.57
CA LEU A 83 21.55 12.17 2.66
C LEU A 83 20.50 13.15 2.10
N VAL A 84 19.30 13.11 2.67
CA VAL A 84 18.18 13.97 2.29
C VAL A 84 17.60 14.67 3.50
N LYS A 85 16.98 15.83 3.28
CA LYS A 85 16.19 16.54 4.29
C LYS A 85 14.72 16.48 3.90
N MET A 86 13.91 15.83 4.72
CA MET A 86 12.47 15.73 4.55
C MET A 86 11.80 17.08 4.80
N LYS A 87 10.78 17.42 4.00
CA LYS A 87 9.91 18.57 4.28
C LYS A 87 9.06 18.34 5.54
N ASN A 88 8.64 17.09 5.74
CA ASN A 88 7.90 16.62 6.92
C ASN A 88 8.51 15.31 7.41
N GLU A 89 9.01 15.28 8.65
CA GLU A 89 9.65 14.11 9.27
C GLU A 89 8.71 12.91 9.47
N SER A 90 7.40 13.13 9.50
CA SER A 90 6.39 12.09 9.72
C SER A 90 5.91 11.42 8.43
N LEU A 91 6.22 12.00 7.26
CA LEU A 91 5.75 11.51 5.96
C LEU A 91 6.93 11.02 5.11
N LEU A 92 7.02 9.71 4.89
CA LEU A 92 7.95 9.12 3.93
C LEU A 92 7.40 9.36 2.52
N SER A 93 7.87 10.43 1.88
CA SER A 93 7.42 10.84 0.55
C SER A 93 8.60 11.27 -0.32
N SER A 94 8.37 11.47 -1.61
CA SER A 94 9.35 12.05 -2.53
C SER A 94 9.62 13.54 -2.27
N ALA A 95 8.89 14.18 -1.35
CA ALA A 95 9.09 15.57 -0.97
C ALA A 95 10.27 15.74 -0.01
N PHE A 96 11.47 15.69 -0.56
CA PHE A 96 12.72 15.93 0.16
C PHE A 96 13.71 16.74 -0.68
N ASP A 97 14.62 17.43 0.00
CA ASP A 97 15.77 18.08 -0.63
C ASP A 97 16.97 17.15 -0.56
N LYS A 98 17.65 16.91 -1.69
CA LYS A 98 18.92 16.17 -1.70
C LYS A 98 20.01 17.03 -1.07
N VAL A 99 20.72 16.49 -0.09
CA VAL A 99 21.81 17.19 0.61
C VAL A 99 23.15 16.76 0.03
N ALA A 100 23.45 15.47 0.08
CA ALA A 100 24.68 14.88 -0.45
C ALA A 100 24.50 13.38 -0.77
N SER A 101 25.32 12.81 -1.64
CA SER A 101 25.38 11.37 -1.89
C SER A 101 26.80 10.82 -1.76
N ALA A 102 26.91 9.59 -1.25
CA ALA A 102 28.18 8.87 -1.22
C ALA A 102 28.61 8.48 -2.65
N LYS A 103 29.90 8.63 -3.00
CA LYS A 103 30.41 8.25 -4.33
C LYS A 103 30.94 6.81 -4.38
N LYS A 104 31.40 6.27 -3.26
CA LYS A 104 31.92 4.88 -3.16
C LYS A 104 31.00 4.02 -2.31
N SER A 105 31.21 2.70 -2.36
CA SER A 105 30.50 1.75 -1.49
C SER A 105 30.95 1.84 -0.02
N GLN A 106 32.20 2.24 0.23
CA GLN A 106 32.79 2.37 1.56
C GLN A 106 33.77 3.56 1.62
N GLY A 107 34.09 4.00 2.84
CA GLY A 107 35.09 5.05 3.08
C GLY A 107 34.61 6.47 2.77
N ASN A 108 33.29 6.69 2.69
CA ASN A 108 32.71 8.02 2.58
C ASN A 108 32.36 8.59 3.96
N SER A 109 32.22 9.90 4.06
CA SER A 109 31.66 10.54 5.26
C SER A 109 31.01 11.86 4.90
N PHE A 110 29.70 11.99 5.15
CA PHE A 110 28.97 13.25 5.01
C PHE A 110 29.48 14.28 6.03
N ARG A 111 29.67 13.86 7.28
CA ARG A 111 30.19 14.72 8.35
C ARG A 111 31.58 15.29 8.01
N LYS A 112 32.51 14.46 7.55
CA LYS A 112 33.89 14.87 7.22
C LYS A 112 34.08 15.39 5.79
N GLY A 113 33.09 15.23 4.91
CA GLY A 113 33.19 15.63 3.50
C GLY A 113 34.04 14.71 2.63
N ILE A 114 34.23 13.45 3.03
CA ILE A 114 35.12 12.51 2.36
C ILE A 114 34.35 11.77 1.26
N THR A 115 34.78 11.90 0.01
CA THR A 115 34.28 11.13 -1.14
C THR A 115 32.75 11.24 -1.33
N ILE A 116 32.20 12.43 -1.12
CA ILE A 116 30.77 12.72 -1.31
C ILE A 116 30.55 13.63 -2.52
N GLN A 117 29.34 13.61 -3.07
CA GLN A 117 28.81 14.62 -3.96
C GLN A 117 27.84 15.49 -3.18
N VAL A 118 28.10 16.79 -3.10
CA VAL A 118 27.22 17.74 -2.41
C VAL A 118 26.25 18.33 -3.42
N TYR A 119 24.95 18.35 -3.07
CA TYR A 119 23.90 18.98 -3.85
C TYR A 119 23.42 20.29 -3.19
N ASN A 120 23.47 20.36 -1.86
CA ASN A 120 23.11 21.56 -1.11
C ASN A 120 24.06 21.76 0.09
N GLU A 121 24.93 22.77 0.00
CA GLU A 121 25.95 23.05 1.02
C GLU A 121 25.35 23.61 2.32
N GLU A 122 24.29 24.42 2.23
CA GLU A 122 23.63 25.00 3.41
C GLU A 122 23.03 23.91 4.30
N LEU A 123 22.31 22.95 3.69
CA LEU A 123 21.73 21.82 4.40
C LEU A 123 22.80 20.86 4.93
N LEU A 124 23.91 20.70 4.22
CA LEU A 124 25.03 19.89 4.68
C LEU A 124 25.72 20.53 5.90
N SER A 125 25.88 21.85 5.88
CA SER A 125 26.40 22.63 7.01
C SER A 125 25.47 22.52 8.23
N GLU A 126 24.16 22.65 8.04
CA GLU A 126 23.16 22.42 9.09
C GLU A 126 23.29 21.00 9.69
N TYR A 127 23.34 19.97 8.84
CA TYR A 127 23.52 18.59 9.28
C TYR A 127 24.79 18.41 10.12
N ARG A 128 25.92 18.95 9.67
CA ARG A 128 27.20 18.90 10.40
C ARG A 128 27.12 19.59 11.75
N LYS A 129 26.54 20.80 11.80
CA LYS A 129 26.33 21.54 13.06
C LYS A 129 25.48 20.75 14.04
N LEU A 130 24.44 20.04 13.58
CA LEU A 130 23.62 19.18 14.42
C LEU A 130 24.41 18.00 15.00
N LYS A 131 25.31 17.39 14.21
CA LYS A 131 26.20 16.34 14.72
C LYS A 131 27.19 16.87 15.75
N ASP A 132 27.79 18.03 15.51
CA ASP A 132 28.71 18.66 16.47
C ASP A 132 27.98 19.07 17.76
N LEU A 133 26.73 19.55 17.64
CA LEU A 133 25.88 19.85 18.79
C LEU A 133 25.58 18.60 19.61
N LYS A 134 25.35 17.45 18.96
CA LYS A 134 25.13 16.19 19.67
C LYS A 134 26.34 15.80 20.50
N ASP A 135 27.54 15.88 19.94
CA ASP A 135 28.76 15.56 20.67
C ASP A 135 28.93 16.48 21.90
N LYS A 136 28.63 17.77 21.78
CA LYS A 136 28.63 18.72 22.90
C LYS A 136 27.59 18.37 23.97
N ILE A 137 26.37 18.01 23.57
CA ILE A 137 25.32 17.59 24.51
C ILE A 137 25.74 16.31 25.25
N ASP A 138 26.35 15.36 24.54
CA ASP A 138 26.77 14.10 25.13
C ASP A 138 27.94 14.28 26.10
N ASP A 139 28.88 15.17 25.80
CA ASP A 139 29.96 15.54 26.73
C ASP A 139 29.42 16.23 27.99
N TYR A 140 28.54 17.24 27.84
CA TYR A 140 27.86 17.90 28.95
C TYR A 140 27.09 16.89 29.84
N LYS A 141 26.40 15.92 29.22
CA LYS A 141 25.66 14.89 29.94
C LYS A 141 26.54 13.94 30.73
N LYS A 142 27.75 13.63 30.23
CA LYS A 142 28.72 12.74 30.88
C LYS A 142 29.43 13.42 32.05
N ASN A 143 29.69 14.72 31.93
CA ASN A 143 30.46 15.51 32.88
C ASN A 143 29.51 16.34 33.77
N GLU A 144 29.35 17.63 33.46
CA GLU A 144 28.64 18.63 34.28
C GLU A 144 27.24 18.19 34.75
N TYR A 145 26.42 17.61 33.86
CA TYR A 145 25.07 17.14 34.22
C TYR A 145 25.12 16.03 35.27
N LYS A 146 26.07 15.09 35.13
CA LYS A 146 26.24 13.97 36.05
C LYS A 146 26.75 14.46 37.40
N GLU A 147 27.66 15.42 37.42
CA GLU A 147 28.16 16.07 38.64
C GLU A 147 27.02 16.77 39.39
N LYS A 148 26.23 17.61 38.70
CA LYS A 148 25.07 18.27 39.31
C LYS A 148 24.02 17.30 39.85
N LEU A 149 23.77 16.19 39.16
CA LEU A 149 22.87 15.15 39.69
C LEU A 149 23.44 14.48 40.95
N GLN A 150 24.76 14.30 41.04
CA GLN A 150 25.40 13.80 42.26
C GLN A 150 25.32 14.81 43.40
N GLU A 151 25.48 16.10 43.13
CA GLU A 151 25.30 17.18 44.11
C GLU A 151 23.89 17.13 44.72
N PHE A 152 22.84 17.13 43.89
CA PHE A 152 21.46 17.02 44.36
C PHE A 152 21.22 15.75 45.20
N LYS A 153 21.82 14.63 44.81
CA LYS A 153 21.72 13.38 45.58
C LYS A 153 22.41 13.49 46.94
N SER A 154 23.56 14.15 47.00
CA SER A 154 24.33 14.37 48.22
C SER A 154 23.66 15.35 49.19
N GLU A 155 23.02 16.41 48.67
CA GLU A 155 22.27 17.36 49.48
C GLU A 155 21.04 16.70 50.11
N LYS A 156 20.31 15.89 49.33
CA LYS A 156 19.18 15.11 49.85
C LYS A 156 19.60 14.12 50.92
N SER A 157 20.73 13.42 50.76
CA SER A 157 21.21 12.49 51.78
C SER A 157 21.59 13.21 53.08
N LYS A 158 22.28 14.36 52.99
CA LYS A 158 22.62 15.21 54.15
C LYS A 158 21.36 15.68 54.89
N LEU A 159 20.36 16.18 54.16
CA LEU A 159 19.08 16.60 54.75
C LEU A 159 18.35 15.43 55.42
N THR A 160 18.39 14.24 54.82
CA THR A 160 17.77 13.03 55.40
C THR A 160 18.46 12.62 56.71
N GLU A 161 19.79 12.67 56.77
CA GLU A 161 20.57 12.34 57.98
C GLU A 161 20.29 13.32 59.12
N ILE A 162 20.18 14.62 58.82
CA ILE A 162 19.85 15.64 59.82
C ILE A 162 18.41 15.45 60.33
N LYS A 163 17.45 15.19 59.43
CA LYS A 163 16.04 14.95 59.79
C LYS A 163 15.85 13.73 60.70
N LYS A 164 16.71 12.70 60.61
CA LYS A 164 16.65 11.52 61.51
C LYS A 164 16.94 11.85 62.97
N LYS A 165 17.63 12.97 63.25
CA LYS A 165 18.05 13.38 64.60
C LYS A 165 17.08 14.36 65.27
N LEU A 166 16.01 14.77 64.58
CA LEU A 166 15.09 15.83 65.03
C LEU A 166 13.69 15.27 65.31
N ASP A 167 12.97 15.89 66.25
CA ASP A 167 11.56 15.56 66.53
C ASP A 167 10.67 15.98 65.35
N LYS A 168 9.75 15.10 64.94
CA LYS A 168 8.86 15.26 63.77
C LYS A 168 7.92 16.47 63.89
N LYS A 169 7.66 16.97 65.09
CA LYS A 169 6.82 18.17 65.33
C LYS A 169 7.62 19.47 65.47
N SER A 170 8.96 19.40 65.45
CA SER A 170 9.81 20.59 65.55
C SER A 170 9.70 21.47 64.31
N LYS A 171 9.80 22.78 64.51
CA LYS A 171 9.78 23.77 63.42
C LYS A 171 10.93 23.53 62.42
N GLU A 172 12.10 23.16 62.93
CA GLU A 172 13.31 22.82 62.16
C GLU A 172 13.11 21.60 61.26
N PHE A 173 12.40 20.56 61.73
CA PHE A 173 12.08 19.40 60.91
C PHE A 173 11.16 19.75 59.73
N LEU A 174 10.15 20.60 59.99
CA LEU A 174 9.22 21.07 58.96
C LEU A 174 9.93 21.90 57.88
N GLU A 175 10.82 22.81 58.27
CA GLU A 175 11.64 23.63 57.35
C GLU A 175 12.58 22.77 56.49
N LEU A 176 13.26 21.79 57.08
CA LEU A 176 14.10 20.84 56.33
C LEU A 176 13.29 19.96 55.38
N SER A 177 12.05 19.65 55.72
CA SER A 177 11.12 18.91 54.86
C SER A 177 10.67 19.73 53.65
N GLN A 178 10.47 21.04 53.82
CA GLN A 178 10.20 21.95 52.71
C GLN A 178 11.42 22.07 51.78
N LYS A 179 12.62 22.28 52.33
CA LYS A 179 13.87 22.34 51.53
C LYS A 179 14.13 21.08 50.71
N GLU A 180 13.89 19.89 51.29
CA GLU A 180 14.03 18.63 50.55
C GLU A 180 13.06 18.53 49.36
N LYS A 181 11.81 19.01 49.53
CA LYS A 181 10.83 19.09 48.45
C LYS A 181 11.25 20.09 47.38
N GLU A 182 11.75 21.26 47.77
CA GLU A 182 12.28 22.29 46.85
C GLU A 182 13.43 21.73 46.01
N ILE A 183 14.41 21.05 46.63
CA ILE A 183 15.53 20.42 45.90
C ILE A 183 15.00 19.36 44.92
N LYS A 184 13.95 18.62 45.28
CA LYS A 184 13.32 17.64 44.37
C LYS A 184 12.64 18.33 43.17
N ILE A 185 12.00 19.46 43.38
CA ILE A 185 11.40 20.26 42.30
C ILE A 185 12.51 20.78 41.38
N ILE A 186 13.55 21.40 41.94
CA ILE A 186 14.70 21.94 41.20
C ILE A 186 15.41 20.84 40.39
N GLU A 187 15.62 19.65 40.96
CA GLU A 187 16.22 18.52 40.24
C GLU A 187 15.37 18.10 39.03
N ASN A 188 14.04 18.03 39.20
CA ASN A 188 13.14 17.68 38.11
C ASN A 188 13.12 18.75 37.01
N GLU A 189 13.05 20.03 37.38
CA GLU A 189 13.11 21.15 36.43
C GLU A 189 14.43 21.16 35.66
N PHE A 190 15.55 20.88 36.33
CA PHE A 190 16.85 20.77 35.69
C PHE A 190 16.89 19.62 34.66
N LYS A 191 16.38 18.44 35.02
CA LYS A 191 16.27 17.29 34.09
C LYS A 191 15.40 17.62 32.89
N GLU A 192 14.24 18.24 33.11
CA GLU A 192 13.34 18.64 32.04
C GLU A 192 13.97 19.69 31.13
N LYS A 193 14.69 20.68 31.68
CA LYS A 193 15.38 21.71 30.90
C LYS A 193 16.40 21.10 29.94
N VAL A 194 17.24 20.20 30.43
CA VAL A 194 18.26 19.51 29.60
C VAL A 194 17.60 18.62 28.54
N LYS A 195 16.55 17.89 28.91
CA LYS A 195 15.77 17.06 27.98
C LYS A 195 15.11 17.89 26.88
N ASN A 196 14.45 18.98 27.25
CA ASN A 196 13.80 19.89 26.31
C ASN A 196 14.84 20.52 25.38
N TYR A 197 15.98 20.97 25.91
CA TYR A 197 17.06 21.49 25.08
C TYR A 197 17.51 20.49 24.01
N GLU A 198 17.75 19.23 24.37
CA GLU A 198 18.12 18.19 23.40
C GLU A 198 17.00 17.91 22.40
N ILE A 199 15.74 17.86 22.85
CA ILE A 199 14.59 17.61 21.98
C ILE A 199 14.46 18.69 20.90
N TYR A 200 14.45 19.96 21.30
CA TYR A 200 14.16 21.07 20.39
C TYR A 200 15.36 21.47 19.52
N ASN A 201 16.59 21.34 20.04
CA ASN A 201 17.79 21.77 19.32
C ASN A 201 18.49 20.66 18.54
N TYR A 202 18.26 19.39 18.90
CA TYR A 202 18.90 18.26 18.20
C TYR A 202 17.91 17.23 17.67
N ILE A 203 17.07 16.62 18.51
CA ILE A 203 16.25 15.47 18.10
C ILE A 203 15.26 15.85 16.99
N LYS A 204 14.51 16.95 17.15
CA LYS A 204 13.56 17.43 16.14
C LYS A 204 14.24 17.92 14.86
N PRO A 205 15.32 18.72 14.90
CA PRO A 205 16.02 19.10 13.68
C PRO A 205 16.65 17.91 12.93
N VAL A 206 17.34 17.01 13.66
CA VAL A 206 18.03 15.87 13.03
C VAL A 206 17.05 14.82 12.50
N SER A 207 15.84 14.71 13.06
CA SER A 207 14.83 13.76 12.58
C SER A 207 14.31 14.08 11.18
N LYS A 208 14.52 15.31 10.69
CA LYS A 208 14.23 15.69 9.31
C LYS A 208 15.26 15.13 8.34
N PHE A 209 16.46 14.79 8.80
CA PHE A 209 17.46 14.16 7.95
C PHE A 209 17.26 12.65 7.92
N ARG A 210 17.39 12.07 6.72
CA ARG A 210 17.25 10.64 6.46
C ARG A 210 18.30 10.18 5.47
N SER A 211 18.63 8.89 5.53
CA SER A 211 19.40 8.23 4.48
C SER A 211 18.44 7.52 3.55
N LEU A 212 18.59 7.82 2.28
CA LEU A 212 17.78 7.30 1.18
C LEU A 212 18.67 6.41 0.31
N THR A 213 18.18 5.21 0.01
CA THR A 213 18.70 4.39 -1.08
C THR A 213 17.67 4.32 -2.19
N THR A 214 18.16 4.13 -3.42
CA THR A 214 17.30 3.99 -4.59
C THR A 214 17.51 2.63 -5.21
N SER A 215 16.43 2.02 -5.69
CA SER A 215 16.50 0.82 -6.52
C SER A 215 15.66 0.98 -7.78
N LEU A 216 16.05 0.30 -8.85
CA LEU A 216 15.26 0.22 -10.07
C LEU A 216 14.22 -0.88 -9.89
N LYS A 217 12.95 -0.55 -10.05
CA LYS A 217 11.82 -1.49 -10.00
C LYS A 217 10.95 -1.30 -11.23
N PHE A 218 10.02 -2.23 -11.43
CA PHE A 218 9.15 -2.24 -12.62
C PHE A 218 7.68 -2.38 -12.25
N TYR A 219 6.83 -1.75 -13.06
CA TYR A 219 5.41 -2.05 -13.17
C TYR A 219 5.16 -2.83 -14.45
N GLU A 220 4.37 -3.90 -14.38
CA GLU A 220 3.79 -4.50 -15.58
C GLU A 220 2.55 -3.71 -15.98
N ILE A 221 2.55 -3.14 -17.18
CA ILE A 221 1.44 -2.36 -17.72
C ILE A 221 0.88 -3.08 -18.94
N LEU A 222 -0.42 -3.31 -18.94
CA LEU A 222 -1.18 -3.74 -20.11
C LEU A 222 -1.54 -2.52 -20.95
N ASN A 223 -1.50 -2.64 -22.28
CA ASN A 223 -1.87 -1.59 -23.22
C ASN A 223 -3.03 -2.02 -24.13
N ASP A 224 -3.83 -1.05 -24.55
CA ASP A 224 -4.91 -1.19 -25.53
C ASP A 224 -5.85 -2.34 -25.16
N ILE A 225 -6.52 -2.15 -24.03
CA ILE A 225 -7.34 -3.13 -23.35
C ILE A 225 -8.79 -2.93 -23.78
N GLU A 226 -9.44 -4.03 -24.14
CA GLU A 226 -10.88 -4.13 -24.35
C GLU A 226 -11.43 -5.16 -23.37
N LEU A 227 -12.47 -4.76 -22.63
CA LEU A 227 -13.14 -5.60 -21.64
C LEU A 227 -14.63 -5.68 -21.95
N ILE A 228 -15.16 -6.90 -21.83
CA ILE A 228 -16.58 -7.21 -21.85
C ILE A 228 -16.90 -7.84 -20.50
N ILE A 229 -17.78 -7.18 -19.75
CA ILE A 229 -18.15 -7.56 -18.39
C ILE A 229 -19.65 -7.79 -18.37
N HIS A 230 -20.06 -8.95 -17.87
CA HIS A 230 -21.46 -9.23 -17.58
C HIS A 230 -21.67 -9.27 -16.08
N VAL A 231 -22.67 -8.52 -15.60
CA VAL A 231 -23.05 -8.46 -14.19
C VAL A 231 -24.37 -9.18 -14.00
N ARG A 232 -24.38 -10.16 -13.10
CA ARG A 232 -25.57 -10.85 -12.61
C ARG A 232 -25.88 -10.38 -11.19
N SER A 233 -27.07 -9.83 -10.99
CA SER A 233 -27.57 -9.38 -9.68
C SER A 233 -29.10 -9.29 -9.72
N ASP A 234 -29.73 -8.80 -8.65
CA ASP A 234 -31.16 -8.51 -8.63
C ASP A 234 -31.51 -7.32 -9.55
N ASP A 235 -32.78 -7.24 -9.98
CA ASP A 235 -33.27 -6.25 -10.94
C ASP A 235 -33.05 -4.79 -10.48
N GLU A 236 -33.15 -4.52 -9.18
CA GLU A 236 -32.94 -3.18 -8.63
C GLU A 236 -31.46 -2.79 -8.74
N THR A 237 -30.57 -3.68 -8.33
CA THR A 237 -29.12 -3.49 -8.44
C THR A 237 -28.70 -3.34 -9.91
N LEU A 238 -29.21 -4.15 -10.84
CA LEU A 238 -28.87 -4.05 -12.27
C LEU A 238 -29.26 -2.69 -12.87
N ARG A 239 -30.47 -2.21 -12.61
CA ARG A 239 -30.94 -0.89 -13.09
C ARG A 239 -30.12 0.24 -12.49
N ASN A 240 -29.83 0.16 -11.18
CA ASN A 240 -29.03 1.19 -10.54
C ASN A 240 -27.62 1.26 -11.12
N ILE A 241 -27.01 0.11 -11.44
CA ILE A 241 -25.71 0.08 -12.14
C ILE A 241 -25.85 0.68 -13.53
N GLU A 242 -26.83 0.28 -14.33
CA GLU A 242 -27.06 0.82 -15.69
C GLU A 242 -27.18 2.36 -15.68
N GLU A 243 -27.92 2.93 -14.74
CA GLU A 243 -28.10 4.39 -14.60
C GLU A 243 -26.82 5.13 -14.19
N ASN A 244 -25.91 4.48 -13.46
CA ASN A 244 -24.75 5.12 -12.83
C ASN A 244 -23.41 4.69 -13.41
N ILE A 245 -23.36 3.71 -14.31
CA ILE A 245 -22.11 3.11 -14.79
C ILE A 245 -21.22 4.14 -15.48
N TYR A 246 -21.79 5.14 -16.15
CA TYR A 246 -21.03 6.24 -16.78
C TYR A 246 -20.29 7.15 -15.79
N ASN A 247 -20.51 7.00 -14.47
CA ASN A 247 -19.70 7.63 -13.43
C ASN A 247 -18.38 6.87 -13.15
N LEU A 248 -18.21 5.66 -13.69
CA LEU A 248 -17.03 4.84 -13.53
C LEU A 248 -15.82 5.49 -14.22
N LYS A 249 -14.80 5.82 -13.43
CA LYS A 249 -13.62 6.55 -13.92
C LYS A 249 -12.45 5.65 -14.31
N SER A 250 -12.24 4.57 -13.56
CA SER A 250 -11.05 3.73 -13.66
C SER A 250 -11.34 2.34 -13.10
N ILE A 251 -10.72 1.31 -13.69
CA ILE A 251 -10.61 -0.03 -13.11
C ILE A 251 -9.12 -0.31 -12.90
N GLY A 252 -8.72 -0.65 -11.66
CA GLY A 252 -7.32 -0.76 -11.28
C GLY A 252 -6.81 0.51 -10.59
N ARG A 253 -5.80 1.17 -11.16
CA ARG A 253 -5.23 2.41 -10.59
C ARG A 253 -6.12 3.62 -10.92
N SER A 254 -6.13 4.61 -10.05
CA SER A 254 -6.97 5.81 -10.20
C SER A 254 -6.61 6.69 -11.40
N GLU A 255 -5.37 6.56 -11.89
CA GLU A 255 -4.84 7.28 -13.05
C GLU A 255 -5.12 6.56 -14.39
N ASP A 256 -5.52 5.29 -14.35
CA ASP A 256 -5.80 4.47 -15.53
C ASP A 256 -7.29 4.62 -15.93
N PHE A 257 -7.59 5.67 -16.70
CA PHE A 257 -8.97 6.00 -17.08
C PHE A 257 -9.61 4.95 -18.00
N ILE A 258 -10.92 4.81 -17.91
CA ILE A 258 -11.71 3.95 -18.79
C ILE A 258 -12.56 4.79 -19.77
N ASN A 259 -12.94 4.16 -20.87
CA ASN A 259 -13.96 4.64 -21.79
C ASN A 259 -15.07 3.58 -21.89
N ILE A 260 -16.30 3.92 -21.50
CA ILE A 260 -17.45 3.01 -21.61
C ILE A 260 -18.06 3.17 -22.99
N GLU A 261 -18.06 2.09 -23.76
CA GLU A 261 -18.63 2.06 -25.10
C GLU A 261 -20.10 1.63 -25.06
N GLU A 262 -20.45 0.73 -24.15
CA GLU A 262 -21.79 0.20 -24.01
C GLU A 262 -22.10 -0.19 -22.56
N ALA A 263 -23.33 0.09 -22.15
CA ALA A 263 -23.95 -0.50 -20.96
C ALA A 263 -25.41 -0.81 -21.30
N LYS A 264 -25.79 -2.09 -21.24
CA LYS A 264 -27.11 -2.55 -21.68
C LYS A 264 -27.55 -3.78 -20.89
N ILE A 265 -28.77 -3.78 -20.37
CA ILE A 265 -29.38 -5.02 -19.86
C ILE A 265 -29.75 -5.93 -21.04
N VAL A 266 -29.24 -7.15 -21.02
CA VAL A 266 -29.41 -8.18 -22.06
C VAL A 266 -30.07 -9.45 -21.50
N ASP A 267 -30.76 -10.20 -22.36
CA ASP A 267 -31.33 -11.51 -22.04
C ASP A 267 -30.38 -12.65 -22.47
N LEU A 268 -29.74 -13.26 -21.47
CA LEU A 268 -28.89 -14.44 -21.64
C LEU A 268 -29.71 -15.69 -21.94
N LYS A 269 -29.24 -16.50 -22.88
CA LYS A 269 -29.89 -17.72 -23.35
C LYS A 269 -29.22 -18.99 -22.83
N GLU A 270 -30.04 -20.01 -22.68
CA GLU A 270 -29.66 -21.39 -22.47
C GLU A 270 -29.74 -22.14 -23.81
N ALA A 271 -28.80 -23.03 -24.06
CA ALA A 271 -28.74 -23.90 -25.22
C ALA A 271 -28.24 -25.29 -24.80
N GLU A 272 -28.98 -26.33 -25.19
CA GLU A 272 -28.60 -27.73 -24.91
C GLU A 272 -27.60 -28.29 -25.92
N ASP A 273 -27.52 -27.68 -27.10
CA ASP A 273 -26.62 -28.05 -28.21
C ASP A 273 -26.18 -26.76 -28.90
N CYS A 274 -24.93 -26.38 -28.67
CA CYS A 274 -24.30 -25.19 -29.27
C CYS A 274 -22.82 -25.46 -29.48
N ASP A 275 -22.21 -24.89 -30.52
CA ASP A 275 -20.76 -24.99 -30.73
C ASP A 275 -20.17 -23.58 -30.82
N ILE A 276 -19.96 -22.96 -29.65
CA ILE A 276 -19.49 -21.56 -29.58
C ILE A 276 -18.03 -21.54 -29.14
N ILE A 277 -17.20 -20.89 -29.95
CA ILE A 277 -15.77 -20.69 -29.67
C ILE A 277 -15.55 -19.26 -29.17
N SER A 278 -14.88 -19.12 -28.03
CA SER A 278 -14.57 -17.82 -27.46
C SER A 278 -13.68 -16.97 -28.38
N ASN A 279 -14.07 -15.72 -28.60
CA ASN A 279 -13.23 -14.71 -29.28
C ASN A 279 -12.27 -13.98 -28.33
N TYR A 280 -12.52 -14.05 -27.03
CA TYR A 280 -11.77 -13.33 -25.99
C TYR A 280 -11.13 -14.29 -25.01
N SER A 281 -10.11 -13.80 -24.29
CA SER A 281 -9.64 -14.50 -23.09
C SER A 281 -10.58 -14.18 -21.94
N ALA A 282 -10.80 -15.12 -21.02
CA ALA A 282 -11.71 -14.93 -19.90
C ALA A 282 -11.18 -15.54 -18.60
N TYR A 283 -11.74 -15.08 -17.48
CA TYR A 283 -11.70 -15.86 -16.26
C TYR A 283 -12.87 -16.84 -16.25
N LEU A 284 -12.53 -18.13 -16.21
CA LEU A 284 -13.47 -19.23 -16.19
C LEU A 284 -13.55 -19.81 -14.79
N ASN A 285 -14.74 -20.01 -14.28
CA ASN A 285 -15.00 -20.74 -13.04
C ASN A 285 -14.36 -22.13 -13.13
N TYR A 286 -13.56 -22.46 -12.11
CA TYR A 286 -12.80 -23.70 -12.12
C TYR A 286 -13.70 -24.95 -12.11
N ASP A 287 -14.85 -24.89 -11.45
CA ASP A 287 -15.74 -26.06 -11.35
C ASP A 287 -16.44 -26.32 -12.68
N ASP A 288 -16.83 -25.28 -13.43
CA ASP A 288 -17.41 -25.42 -14.77
C ASP A 288 -16.40 -26.02 -15.76
N VAL A 289 -15.12 -25.61 -15.67
CA VAL A 289 -14.03 -26.24 -16.44
C VAL A 289 -13.81 -27.70 -16.02
N LYS A 290 -13.81 -27.98 -14.72
CA LYS A 290 -13.55 -29.33 -14.19
C LYS A 290 -14.69 -30.30 -14.52
N ASN A 291 -15.92 -29.82 -14.54
CA ASN A 291 -17.11 -30.61 -14.84
C ASN A 291 -17.39 -30.70 -16.35
N GLU A 292 -16.43 -30.27 -17.18
CA GLU A 292 -16.51 -30.34 -18.64
C GLU A 292 -17.69 -29.55 -19.22
N CYS A 293 -18.12 -28.46 -18.57
CA CYS A 293 -19.03 -27.49 -19.18
C CYS A 293 -18.29 -26.56 -20.16
N ILE A 294 -16.96 -26.46 -20.02
CA ILE A 294 -16.08 -25.64 -20.86
C ILE A 294 -14.88 -26.46 -21.31
N TYR A 295 -14.65 -26.50 -22.61
CA TYR A 295 -13.61 -27.26 -23.29
C TYR A 295 -12.51 -26.35 -23.87
N PHE A 296 -11.38 -26.94 -24.25
CA PHE A 296 -10.23 -26.22 -24.81
C PHE A 296 -9.70 -26.91 -26.07
N ASP A 297 -9.66 -26.19 -27.18
CA ASP A 297 -9.17 -26.69 -28.47
C ASP A 297 -7.66 -27.04 -28.44
N LYS A 298 -6.89 -26.31 -27.62
CA LYS A 298 -5.42 -26.41 -27.53
C LYS A 298 -4.91 -27.06 -26.25
N ALA A 299 -5.54 -28.13 -25.78
CA ALA A 299 -4.98 -28.90 -24.69
C ALA A 299 -3.78 -29.73 -25.19
N LYS A 300 -2.65 -29.72 -24.47
CA LYS A 300 -1.47 -30.53 -24.84
C LYS A 300 -1.83 -32.01 -24.80
N ALA A 301 -1.15 -32.85 -25.61
CA ALA A 301 -1.34 -34.30 -25.56
C ALA A 301 -1.24 -34.83 -24.11
N GLY A 302 -2.35 -35.38 -23.58
CA GLY A 302 -2.47 -35.86 -22.20
C GLY A 302 -2.96 -34.83 -21.17
N GLN A 303 -3.35 -33.62 -21.59
CA GLN A 303 -4.01 -32.61 -20.75
C GLN A 303 -5.42 -32.35 -21.29
N SER A 304 -6.40 -32.17 -20.40
CA SER A 304 -7.77 -31.79 -20.76
C SER A 304 -8.05 -30.28 -20.59
N VAL A 305 -7.16 -29.54 -19.92
CA VAL A 305 -7.33 -28.12 -19.59
C VAL A 305 -6.10 -27.32 -20.03
N SER A 306 -6.32 -26.17 -20.64
CA SER A 306 -5.28 -25.22 -21.04
C SER A 306 -5.56 -23.85 -20.45
N GLY A 307 -4.65 -23.33 -19.61
CA GLY A 307 -4.81 -22.01 -19.00
C GLY A 307 -3.98 -21.80 -17.73
N THR A 308 -4.09 -20.60 -17.15
CA THR A 308 -3.43 -20.23 -15.89
C THR A 308 -4.43 -20.18 -14.76
N LYS A 309 -4.18 -20.94 -13.69
CA LYS A 309 -5.06 -20.98 -12.52
C LYS A 309 -4.79 -19.80 -11.58
N TYR A 310 -5.84 -19.10 -11.18
CA TYR A 310 -5.79 -18.03 -10.17
C TYR A 310 -6.76 -18.28 -9.00
N TYR A 311 -6.46 -17.63 -7.88
CA TYR A 311 -7.39 -17.46 -6.77
C TYR A 311 -7.68 -15.97 -6.63
N LEU A 312 -8.81 -15.54 -7.16
CA LEU A 312 -9.20 -14.12 -7.20
C LEU A 312 -10.05 -13.79 -5.97
N ASN A 313 -9.77 -12.67 -5.33
CA ASN A 313 -10.64 -12.14 -4.28
C ASN A 313 -11.96 -11.68 -4.91
N LYS A 314 -13.10 -12.03 -4.30
CA LYS A 314 -14.44 -11.56 -4.71
C LYS A 314 -14.96 -10.47 -3.78
N ASN A 315 -15.15 -10.79 -2.51
CA ASN A 315 -15.56 -9.86 -1.45
C ASN A 315 -14.81 -10.19 -0.15
N TYR A 316 -15.11 -9.48 0.94
CA TYR A 316 -14.53 -9.77 2.25
C TYR A 316 -15.53 -9.52 3.38
N SER A 317 -15.34 -10.23 4.50
CA SER A 317 -15.94 -9.90 5.79
C SER A 317 -14.88 -9.33 6.74
N ILE A 318 -15.31 -8.56 7.75
CA ILE A 318 -14.41 -8.05 8.78
C ILE A 318 -14.59 -8.92 10.03
N ASN A 319 -13.57 -9.72 10.34
CA ASN A 319 -13.51 -10.55 11.54
C ASN A 319 -12.33 -10.06 12.40
N ASP A 320 -12.57 -9.68 13.66
CA ASP A 320 -11.56 -9.16 14.60
C ASP A 320 -10.71 -8.00 14.04
N GLY A 321 -11.36 -7.07 13.31
CA GLY A 321 -10.68 -5.94 12.67
C GLY A 321 -9.81 -6.31 11.47
N LYS A 322 -9.83 -7.57 11.02
CA LYS A 322 -9.10 -8.06 9.84
C LYS A 322 -10.09 -8.39 8.72
N ARG A 323 -9.70 -8.07 7.48
CA ARG A 323 -10.44 -8.49 6.29
C ARG A 323 -10.16 -9.96 6.01
N VAL A 324 -11.21 -10.76 5.89
CA VAL A 324 -11.16 -12.16 5.47
C VAL A 324 -11.82 -12.24 4.09
N PHE A 325 -11.01 -12.50 3.07
CA PHE A 325 -11.47 -12.49 1.68
C PHE A 325 -12.08 -13.83 1.26
N GLU A 326 -13.21 -13.79 0.58
CA GLU A 326 -13.72 -14.93 -0.18
C GLU A 326 -12.93 -15.03 -1.49
N LYS A 327 -12.28 -16.17 -1.70
CA LYS A 327 -11.47 -16.44 -2.89
C LYS A 327 -12.22 -17.34 -3.86
N LYS A 328 -12.34 -16.92 -5.11
CA LYS A 328 -12.86 -17.73 -6.21
C LYS A 328 -11.71 -18.32 -7.03
N LYS A 329 -11.80 -19.61 -7.30
CA LYS A 329 -10.82 -20.35 -8.08
C LYS A 329 -11.22 -20.27 -9.55
N VAL A 330 -10.32 -19.77 -10.38
CA VAL A 330 -10.59 -19.55 -11.80
C VAL A 330 -9.46 -20.06 -12.68
N VAL A 331 -9.76 -20.29 -13.95
CA VAL A 331 -8.81 -20.57 -15.02
C VAL A 331 -8.86 -19.40 -16.00
N TYR A 332 -7.74 -18.69 -16.15
CA TYR A 332 -7.55 -17.73 -17.24
C TYR A 332 -7.16 -18.47 -18.51
N ALA A 333 -7.98 -18.36 -19.55
CA ALA A 333 -7.76 -19.06 -20.80
C ALA A 333 -8.34 -18.30 -22.00
N SER A 334 -7.90 -18.69 -23.19
CA SER A 334 -8.35 -18.21 -24.49
C SER A 334 -8.73 -19.42 -25.35
N GLN A 335 -9.56 -19.22 -26.38
CA GLN A 335 -9.96 -20.30 -27.31
C GLN A 335 -10.62 -21.48 -26.57
N TYR A 336 -11.44 -21.14 -25.59
CA TYR A 336 -12.30 -22.10 -24.91
C TYR A 336 -13.63 -22.22 -25.66
N ILE A 337 -14.29 -23.35 -25.46
CA ILE A 337 -15.49 -23.76 -26.22
C ILE A 337 -16.56 -24.20 -25.23
N ILE A 338 -17.81 -23.95 -25.55
CA ILE A 338 -18.96 -24.57 -24.87
C ILE A 338 -19.74 -25.40 -25.88
N GLU A 339 -20.15 -26.61 -25.47
CA GLU A 339 -21.01 -27.50 -26.26
C GLU A 339 -22.49 -27.43 -25.78
N SER A 340 -22.69 -26.94 -24.56
CA SER A 340 -23.99 -26.69 -23.94
C SER A 340 -23.87 -25.66 -22.82
N THR A 341 -24.98 -25.05 -22.42
CA THR A 341 -25.05 -24.10 -21.30
C THR A 341 -25.28 -24.79 -19.96
N SER A 342 -24.96 -24.09 -18.87
CA SER A 342 -25.24 -24.51 -17.48
C SER A 342 -25.66 -23.30 -16.63
N ASP A 343 -25.99 -23.53 -15.36
CA ASP A 343 -26.40 -22.47 -14.42
C ASP A 343 -25.45 -21.25 -14.37
N ASN A 344 -24.16 -21.46 -14.61
CA ASN A 344 -23.14 -20.41 -14.62
C ASN A 344 -22.55 -20.13 -16.00
N VAL A 345 -22.92 -20.89 -17.03
CA VAL A 345 -22.40 -20.76 -18.40
C VAL A 345 -23.57 -20.49 -19.34
N LEU A 346 -23.71 -19.26 -19.81
CA LEU A 346 -24.82 -18.82 -20.65
C LEU A 346 -24.31 -18.12 -21.91
N ILE A 347 -25.21 -17.84 -22.84
CA ILE A 347 -24.88 -17.18 -24.11
C ILE A 347 -25.53 -15.79 -24.14
N ASP A 348 -24.73 -14.79 -24.50
CA ASP A 348 -25.23 -13.48 -24.93
C ASP A 348 -25.05 -13.37 -26.45
N ASP A 349 -26.17 -13.45 -27.18
CA ASP A 349 -26.23 -13.35 -28.63
C ASP A 349 -26.93 -12.06 -29.13
N GLU A 350 -27.09 -11.06 -28.24
CA GLU A 350 -27.75 -9.81 -28.61
C GLU A 350 -26.86 -8.91 -29.47
N ASP A 351 -27.49 -8.14 -30.35
CA ASP A 351 -26.84 -7.14 -31.22
C ASP A 351 -25.78 -7.72 -32.19
N ASN A 352 -26.00 -8.96 -32.66
CA ASN A 352 -25.06 -9.72 -33.49
C ASN A 352 -23.68 -9.95 -32.83
N LYS A 353 -23.63 -9.88 -31.51
CA LYS A 353 -22.48 -10.31 -30.71
C LYS A 353 -22.72 -11.78 -30.33
N GLU A 354 -21.65 -12.51 -30.01
CA GLU A 354 -21.76 -13.87 -29.51
C GLU A 354 -20.71 -14.04 -28.42
N TYR A 355 -21.15 -13.99 -27.17
CA TYR A 355 -20.30 -14.08 -25.98
C TYR A 355 -20.68 -15.27 -25.12
N ILE A 356 -19.66 -15.99 -24.65
CA ILE A 356 -19.80 -17.01 -23.63
C ILE A 356 -19.73 -16.30 -22.28
N VAL A 357 -20.82 -16.31 -21.53
CA VAL A 357 -20.93 -15.67 -20.22
C VAL A 357 -20.72 -16.73 -19.15
N ASN A 358 -19.58 -16.68 -18.47
CA ASN A 358 -19.30 -17.55 -17.32
C ASN A 358 -19.20 -16.77 -16.01
N PHE A 359 -20.16 -16.98 -15.09
CA PHE A 359 -20.25 -16.24 -13.83
C PHE A 359 -19.39 -16.85 -12.71
N ILE A 360 -18.70 -15.98 -11.95
CA ILE A 360 -17.75 -16.32 -10.87
C ILE A 360 -18.22 -15.86 -9.49
#